data_AF-A0A2V7K7M2-F1
#
_entry.id   AF-A0A2V7K7M2-F1
#
_cell.length_a   1.000
_cell.length_b   1.000
_cell.length_c   1.000
_cell.angle_alpha   90.00
_cell.angle_beta   90.00
_cell.angle_gamma   90.00
#
_symmetry.space_group_name_H-M   'P 1'
#
loop_
_entity.id
_entity.type
_entity.pdbx_description
1 polymer ?
#
loop_
_entity_poly.entity_id
_entity_poly.type
_entity_poly.pdbx_seq_one_letter_code
_entity_poly.pdbx_strand_id
1 'polypeptide(L)' 'MIEKLIAWSIRRRELVALGAIFVLVAGVFLLRTMPVDAIPDLSDTQVIVYTDYPGQAPQVVEDQ' A
#
# COMPACT_ATOMS: atom_id res chain seq x y z
N MET A 1 -8.67 -32.68 -10.24
CA MET A 1 -8.40 -31.81 -9.06
C MET A 1 -9.46 -30.71 -8.94
N ILE A 2 -9.67 -29.89 -9.97
CA ILE A 2 -10.71 -28.85 -9.99
C ILE A 2 -12.12 -29.43 -9.73
N GLU A 3 -12.46 -30.55 -10.36
CA GLU A 3 -13.74 -31.25 -10.13
C GLU A 3 -13.97 -31.59 -8.64
N LYS A 4 -12.92 -32.07 -7.95
CA LYS A 4 -13.00 -32.37 -6.51
C LYS A 4 -13.23 -31.11 -5.67
N LEU A 5 -12.62 -29.98 -6.06
CA LEU A 5 -12.82 -28.69 -5.41
C LEU A 5 -14.25 -28.18 -5.63
N ILE A 6 -14.75 -28.23 -6.86
CA ILE A 6 -16.13 -27.83 -7.19
C ILE A 6 -17.14 -28.69 -6.42
N ALA A 7 -16.97 -30.01 -6.44
CA ALA A 7 -17.84 -30.93 -5.72
C ALA A 7 -17.83 -30.67 -4.20
N TRP A 8 -16.66 -30.35 -3.63
CA TRP A 8 -16.55 -29.97 -2.22
C TRP A 8 -17.22 -28.62 -1.93
N SER A 9 -17.02 -27.62 -2.79
CA SER A 9 -17.63 -26.29 -2.67
C SER A 9 -19.16 -26.36 -2.73
N ILE A 10 -19.72 -27.19 -3.62
CA ILE A 10 -21.17 -27.42 -3.70
C ILE A 10 -21.67 -28.13 -2.45
N ARG A 11 -20.94 -29.16 -1.96
CA ARG A 11 -21.31 -29.92 -0.76
C ARG A 11 -21.28 -29.06 0.51
N ARG A 12 -20.40 -28.06 0.58
CA ARG A 12 -20.26 -27.13 1.71
C ARG A 12 -20.59 -25.69 1.31
N ARG A 13 -21.68 -25.53 0.56
CA ARG A 13 -22.14 -24.24 0.03
C ARG A 13 -22.34 -23.18 1.11
N GLU A 14 -22.68 -23.58 2.34
CA GLU A 14 -22.87 -22.68 3.47
C GLU A 14 -21.53 -22.01 3.87
N LEU A 15 -20.44 -22.79 3.91
CA LEU A 15 -19.10 -22.27 4.20
C LEU A 15 -18.58 -21.38 3.08
N VAL A 16 -18.85 -21.76 1.82
CA VAL A 16 -18.48 -20.96 0.65
C VAL A 16 -19.23 -19.62 0.66
N ALA A 17 -20.53 -19.64 0.94
CA ALA A 17 -21.35 -18.44 1.05
C ALA A 17 -20.89 -17.53 2.22
N LEU A 18 -20.60 -18.11 3.38
CA LEU A 18 -20.06 -17.36 4.52
C LEU A 18 -18.70 -16.71 4.18
N GLY A 19 -17.81 -17.46 3.53
CA GLY A 19 -16.52 -16.94 3.06
C GLY A 19 -16.70 -15.79 2.06
N ALA A 20 -17.63 -15.93 1.11
CA ALA A 20 -17.96 -14.87 0.16
C ALA A 20 -18.48 -13.61 0.84
N ILE A 21 -19.37 -13.76 1.84
CA ILE A 21 -19.88 -12.63 2.64
C ILE A 21 -18.73 -11.95 3.40
N PHE A 22 -17.84 -12.72 4.01
CA PHE A 22 -16.69 -12.16 4.72
C PHE A 22 -15.78 -11.36 3.79
N VAL A 23 -15.46 -11.90 2.61
CA VAL A 23 -14.67 -11.19 1.58
C VAL A 23 -15.39 -9.92 1.12
N LEU A 24 -16.71 -9.96 0.94
CA LEU A 24 -17.51 -8.79 0.56
C LEU A 24 -17.47 -7.70 1.64
N VAL A 25 -17.66 -8.05 2.92
CA VAL A 25 -17.60 -7.09 4.02
C VAL A 25 -16.21 -6.49 4.16
N ALA A 26 -15.16 -7.32 4.10
CA ALA A 26 -13.78 -6.87 4.14
C ALA A 26 -13.46 -5.95 2.95
N GLY A 27 -13.90 -6.32 1.75
CA GLY A 27 -13.74 -5.50 0.55
C GLY A 27 -14.43 -4.15 0.66
N VAL A 28 -15.67 -4.11 1.15
CA VAL A 28 -16.41 -2.85 1.38
C VAL A 28 -15.74 -1.99 2.45
N PHE A 29 -15.22 -2.59 3.51
CA PHE A 29 -14.45 -1.88 4.53
C PHE A 29 -13.21 -1.23 3.91
N LEU A 30 -12.39 -2.01 3.19
CA LEU A 30 -11.18 -1.53 2.54
C LEU A 30 -11.46 -0.44 1.51
N LEU A 31 -12.51 -0.57 0.69
CA LEU A 31 -12.90 0.46 -0.27
C LEU A 31 -13.22 1.81 0.38
N ARG A 32 -13.66 1.82 1.65
CA ARG A 32 -13.96 3.05 2.39
C ARG A 32 -12.78 3.59 3.17
N THR A 33 -11.84 2.74 3.56
CA THR A 33 -10.72 3.13 4.45
C THR A 33 -9.38 3.24 3.72
N MET A 34 -9.27 2.73 2.49
CA MET A 34 -8.04 2.79 1.73
C MET A 34 -7.73 4.24 1.36
N PRO A 35 -6.53 4.76 1.68
CA PRO A 35 -6.14 6.09 1.27
C PRO A 35 -6.08 6.15 -0.26
N VAL A 36 -6.56 7.26 -0.82
CA VAL A 36 -6.58 7.50 -2.27
C VAL A 36 -5.78 8.75 -2.53
N ASP A 37 -4.77 8.62 -3.39
CA ASP A 37 -4.00 9.73 -3.93
C ASP A 37 -4.42 10.02 -5.37
N ALA A 38 -4.33 11.29 -5.77
CA ALA A 38 -4.72 11.72 -7.11
C ALA A 38 -3.73 11.25 -8.19
N ILE A 39 -2.48 11.00 -7.83
CA ILE A 39 -1.39 10.58 -8.71
C ILE A 39 -0.45 9.62 -7.95
N PRO A 40 0.26 8.73 -8.65
CA PRO A 40 1.33 7.95 -8.04
C PRO A 40 2.48 8.87 -7.58
N ASP A 41 3.22 8.47 -6.54
CA ASP A 41 4.48 9.12 -6.20
C ASP A 41 5.50 8.87 -7.32
N LEU A 42 6.02 9.96 -7.88
CA LEU A 42 6.99 9.97 -8.97
C LEU A 42 8.37 10.48 -8.51
N SER A 43 8.53 10.73 -7.21
CA SER A 43 9.75 11.28 -6.65
C SER A 43 10.84 10.21 -6.58
N ASP A 44 12.07 10.60 -6.88
CA ASP A 44 13.22 9.75 -6.61
C ASP A 44 13.47 9.65 -5.10
N THR A 45 14.02 8.52 -4.65
CA THR A 45 14.43 8.37 -3.24
C THR A 45 15.68 9.21 -2.98
N GLN A 46 15.50 10.38 -2.36
CA GLN A 46 16.58 11.32 -2.04
C GLN A 46 16.79 11.45 -0.53
N VAL A 47 18.06 11.51 -0.11
CA VAL A 47 18.43 11.89 1.26
C VAL A 47 19.13 13.25 1.20
N ILE A 48 18.55 14.24 1.87
CA ILE A 48 19.10 15.60 1.92
C ILE A 48 19.96 15.73 3.19
N VAL A 49 21.22 16.11 3.02
CA VAL A 49 22.10 16.54 4.11
C VAL A 49 22.19 18.06 4.06
N TYR A 50 21.76 18.71 5.12
CA TYR A 50 21.76 20.15 5.25
C TYR A 50 22.56 20.56 6.48
N THR A 51 23.47 21.51 6.31
CA THR A 51 24.31 22.04 7.37
C THR A 51 24.33 23.56 7.28
N ASP A 52 23.95 24.23 8.38
CA ASP A 52 24.05 25.67 8.49
C ASP A 52 25.48 26.11 8.82
N TYR A 53 26.04 27.04 8.03
CA TYR A 53 27.33 27.68 8.33
C TYR A 53 27.22 29.22 8.27
N PRO A 54 26.62 29.83 9.31
CA PRO A 54 26.25 31.24 9.27
C PRO A 54 27.49 32.16 9.22
N GLY A 55 27.40 33.20 8.40
CA GLY A 55 28.41 34.26 8.31
C GLY A 55 29.66 33.90 7.49
N GLN A 56 29.73 32.70 6.92
CA GLN A 56 30.82 32.33 6.01
C GLN A 56 30.51 32.70 4.56
N ALA A 57 31.57 32.99 3.81
CA ALA A 57 31.47 33.20 2.37
C ALA A 57 31.16 31.87 1.65
N PRO A 58 30.46 31.88 0.49
CA PRO A 58 30.11 30.66 -0.23
C PRO A 58 31.29 29.72 -0.50
N GLN A 59 32.46 30.27 -0.82
CA GLN A 59 33.68 29.49 -1.05
C GLN A 59 34.10 28.69 0.20
N VAL A 60 34.00 29.31 1.39
CA VAL A 60 34.34 28.64 2.66
C VAL A 60 33.33 27.55 3.00
N VAL A 61 32.07 27.71 2.61
CA VAL A 61 31.02 26.70 2.82
C VAL A 61 31.19 25.50 1.86
N GLU A 62 31.73 25.72 0.66
CA GLU A 62 32.04 24.64 -0.29
C GLU A 62 33.32 23.90 0.09
N ASP A 63 34.33 24.63 0.57
CA ASP A 63 35.66 24.09 0.89
C ASP A 63 35.75 23.43 2.29
N GLN A 64 34.75 23.60 3.17
CA GLN A 64 34.74 23.09 4.56
C GLN A 64 33.53 22.20 4.84
#